data_AF-A0A1J3J768-F1
#
_entry.id   AF-A0A1J3J768-F1
#
_cell.length_a   1.000
_cell.length_b   1.000
_cell.length_c   1.000
_cell.angle_alpha   90.00
_cell.angle_beta   90.00
_cell.angle_gamma   90.00
#
_symmetry.space_group_name_H-M   'P 1'
#
loop_
_entity.id
_entity.type
_entity.pdbx_description
1 polymer ?
#
loop_
_entity_poly.entity_id
_entity_poly.type
_entity_poly.pdbx_seq_one_letter_code
_entity_poly.pdbx_strand_id
1 'polypeptide(L)'
;MVRFEKFPLLLGLVLVTTLVGAPTTAAGPVCRDAEKFSRASFPEGFLWGTATAAFQVEGAVDEGCRGPSMWDTFTKKYPQRCQYHNADVAVDFYHRYKEDIKLMKDL
;
A
#
# COMPACT_ATOMS: atom_id res chain seq x y z
N MET A 1 -25.09 -61.92 23.19
CA MET A 1 -25.09 -60.46 23.46
C MET A 1 -23.77 -59.85 22.98
N VAL A 2 -23.60 -59.65 21.67
CA VAL A 2 -22.46 -58.88 21.11
C VAL A 2 -23.03 -58.03 19.95
N ARG A 3 -22.94 -56.70 20.10
CA ARG A 3 -23.56 -55.66 19.24
C ARG A 3 -22.86 -55.58 17.88
N PHE A 4 -23.56 -55.94 16.80
CA PHE A 4 -23.14 -55.80 15.39
C PHE A 4 -23.41 -54.41 14.77
N GLU A 5 -23.74 -53.40 15.57
CA GLU A 5 -24.22 -52.08 15.11
C GLU A 5 -23.11 -51.09 14.73
N LYS A 6 -21.84 -51.35 15.07
CA LYS A 6 -20.74 -50.37 14.92
C LYS A 6 -19.94 -50.50 13.61
N PHE A 7 -20.11 -51.58 12.86
CA PHE A 7 -19.35 -51.87 11.65
C PHE A 7 -19.68 -50.94 10.46
N PRO A 8 -20.97 -50.65 10.12
CA PRO A 8 -21.29 -49.73 9.03
C PRO A 8 -21.00 -48.27 9.40
N LEU A 9 -21.06 -47.94 10.70
CA LEU A 9 -20.68 -46.63 11.24
C LEU A 9 -19.18 -46.36 11.11
N LEU A 10 -18.32 -47.35 11.39
CA LEU A 10 -16.88 -47.22 11.21
C LEU A 10 -16.50 -47.09 9.72
N LEU A 11 -17.14 -47.85 8.84
CA LEU A 11 -16.85 -47.79 7.40
C LEU A 11 -17.30 -46.45 6.80
N GLY A 12 -18.47 -45.95 7.22
CA GLY A 12 -18.96 -44.62 6.85
C GLY A 12 -18.06 -43.49 7.37
N LEU A 13 -17.54 -43.61 8.60
CA LEU A 13 -16.63 -42.62 9.18
C LEU A 13 -15.28 -42.55 8.43
N VAL A 14 -14.73 -43.71 8.03
CA VAL A 14 -13.48 -43.76 7.24
C VAL A 14 -13.67 -43.14 5.85
N LEU A 15 -14.80 -43.40 5.18
CA LEU A 15 -15.13 -42.82 3.87
C LEU A 15 -15.31 -41.28 3.94
N VAL A 16 -15.89 -40.78 5.02
CA VAL A 16 -16.03 -39.33 5.25
C VAL A 16 -14.67 -38.68 5.49
N THR A 17 -13.75 -39.34 6.19
CA THR A 17 -12.40 -38.79 6.43
C THR A 17 -11.52 -38.75 5.17
N THR A 18 -11.69 -39.67 4.22
CA THR A 18 -10.92 -39.64 2.96
C THR A 18 -11.45 -38.61 1.96
N LEU A 19 -12.76 -38.33 1.96
CA LEU A 19 -13.36 -37.30 1.10
C LEU A 19 -13.07 -35.86 1.56
N VAL A 20 -12.88 -35.64 2.86
CA VAL A 20 -12.60 -34.29 3.43
C VAL A 20 -11.10 -33.99 3.49
N GLY A 21 -10.23 -34.99 3.30
CA GLY A 21 -8.79 -34.91 3.52
C GLY A 21 -7.92 -34.60 2.30
N ALA A 22 -8.48 -34.25 1.13
CA ALA A 22 -7.64 -33.76 0.04
C ALA A 22 -7.12 -32.37 0.42
N PRO A 23 -5.81 -32.16 0.62
CA PRO A 23 -5.28 -30.82 0.81
C PRO A 23 -5.44 -30.11 -0.53
N THR A 24 -6.47 -29.27 -0.64
CA THR A 24 -6.55 -28.27 -1.70
C THR A 24 -5.42 -27.29 -1.42
N THR A 25 -4.23 -27.56 -1.97
CA THR A 25 -3.21 -26.53 -2.08
C THR A 25 -3.80 -25.47 -2.99
N ALA A 26 -4.30 -24.38 -2.41
CA ALA A 26 -4.47 -23.17 -3.16
C ALA A 26 -3.10 -22.88 -3.77
N ALA A 27 -2.98 -22.92 -5.10
CA ALA A 27 -1.83 -22.34 -5.75
C ALA A 27 -1.69 -20.94 -5.14
N GLY A 28 -0.53 -20.64 -4.55
CA GLY A 28 -0.26 -19.31 -4.01
C GLY A 28 -0.55 -18.25 -5.09
N PRO A 29 -0.68 -16.96 -4.72
CA PRO A 29 -0.95 -15.92 -5.69
C PRO A 29 0.01 -16.08 -6.87
N VAL A 30 -0.53 -16.44 -8.04
CA VAL A 30 0.24 -16.47 -9.29
C VAL A 30 0.39 -15.02 -9.66
N CYS A 31 1.41 -14.37 -9.09
CA CYS A 31 1.95 -13.17 -9.70
C CYS A 31 2.42 -13.61 -11.09
N ARG A 32 1.63 -13.32 -12.13
CA ARG A 32 2.14 -13.43 -13.50
C ARG A 32 3.45 -12.66 -13.56
N ASP A 33 4.43 -13.20 -14.28
CA ASP A 33 5.62 -12.45 -14.61
C ASP A 33 5.19 -11.08 -15.10
N ALA A 34 5.67 -10.04 -14.43
CA ALA A 34 5.31 -8.69 -14.80
C ALA A 34 5.85 -8.45 -16.22
N GLU A 35 4.94 -8.26 -17.17
CA GLU A 35 5.25 -7.81 -18.52
C GLU A 35 6.16 -6.58 -18.43
N LYS A 36 7.29 -6.60 -19.12
CA LYS A 36 8.22 -5.47 -19.14
C LYS A 36 7.65 -4.38 -20.04
N PHE A 37 6.98 -3.40 -19.44
CA PHE A 37 6.50 -2.23 -20.16
C PHE A 37 7.64 -1.22 -20.41
N SER A 38 7.53 -0.50 -21.53
CA SER A 38 8.42 0.62 -21.87
C SER A 38 7.60 1.76 -22.45
N ARG A 39 8.25 2.89 -22.77
CA ARG A 39 7.59 4.00 -23.49
C ARG A 39 6.95 3.54 -24.82
N ALA A 40 7.54 2.54 -25.48
CA ALA A 40 7.01 2.00 -26.73
C ALA A 40 5.70 1.21 -26.57
N SER A 41 5.29 0.89 -25.33
CA SER A 41 4.03 0.21 -25.05
C SER A 41 2.82 1.16 -25.06
N PHE A 42 3.02 2.47 -25.24
CA PHE A 42 1.98 3.51 -25.16
C PHE A 42 1.92 4.34 -26.46
N PRO A 43 0.76 4.94 -26.79
CA PRO A 43 0.64 5.80 -27.96
C PRO A 43 1.61 6.98 -27.94
N GLU A 44 1.96 7.48 -29.12
CA GLU A 44 2.71 8.72 -29.26
C GLU A 44 1.95 9.88 -28.59
N GLY A 45 2.68 10.72 -27.86
CA GLY A 45 2.08 11.83 -27.10
C GLY A 45 1.52 11.46 -25.73
N PHE A 46 1.63 10.20 -25.29
CA PHE A 46 1.26 9.83 -23.92
C PHE A 46 2.11 10.59 -22.89
N LEU A 47 1.44 11.30 -21.98
CA LEU A 47 2.09 12.12 -20.96
C LEU A 47 2.43 11.27 -19.72
N TRP A 48 3.68 11.39 -19.29
CA TRP A 48 4.18 10.81 -18.06
C TRP A 48 4.53 11.92 -17.09
N GLY A 49 4.29 11.71 -15.81
CA GLY A 49 4.61 12.68 -14.79
C GLY A 49 4.58 12.08 -13.39
N THR A 50 4.91 12.91 -12.42
CA THR A 50 4.83 12.61 -10.99
C THR A 50 3.94 13.65 -10.31
N ALA A 51 3.55 13.40 -9.07
CA ALA A 51 2.71 14.32 -8.31
C ALA A 51 3.14 14.36 -6.84
N THR A 52 2.89 15.50 -6.20
CA THR A 52 3.11 15.75 -4.77
C THR A 52 1.92 16.52 -4.20
N ALA A 53 1.90 16.73 -2.87
CA ALA A 53 0.91 17.57 -2.20
C ALA A 53 1.59 18.51 -1.19
N ALA A 54 1.11 19.75 -1.10
CA ALA A 54 1.74 20.84 -0.35
C ALA A 54 2.21 20.45 1.07
N PHE A 55 1.30 19.99 1.93
CA PHE A 55 1.64 19.62 3.32
C PHE A 55 2.65 18.48 3.41
N GLN A 56 2.75 17.60 2.42
CA GLN A 56 3.69 16.49 2.44
C GLN A 56 5.11 16.91 2.07
N VAL A 57 5.28 18.00 1.31
CA VAL A 57 6.59 18.35 0.74
C VAL A 57 7.10 19.76 1.05
N GLU A 58 6.21 20.75 1.20
CA GLU A 58 6.61 22.17 1.27
C GLU A 58 7.41 22.51 2.51
N GLY A 59 6.87 22.22 3.71
CA GLY A 59 7.42 22.76 4.95
C GLY A 59 7.02 24.21 5.16
N ALA A 60 7.87 24.96 5.87
CA ALA A 60 7.80 26.42 6.03
C ALA A 60 6.42 26.90 6.54
N VAL A 61 5.87 26.19 7.52
CA VAL A 61 4.45 26.33 7.92
C VAL A 61 4.09 27.72 8.48
N ASP A 62 5.08 28.44 9.00
CA ASP A 62 4.96 29.76 9.62
C ASP A 62 5.68 30.87 8.81
N GLU A 63 6.02 30.60 7.54
CA GLU A 63 6.70 31.54 6.65
C GLU A 63 5.77 32.10 5.57
N GLY A 64 6.20 33.18 4.89
CA GLY A 64 5.54 33.65 3.66
C GLY A 64 4.06 34.02 3.80
N CYS A 65 3.61 34.41 4.99
CA CYS A 65 2.20 34.69 5.30
C CYS A 65 1.27 33.47 5.12
N ARG A 66 1.79 32.24 5.19
CA ARG A 66 0.99 31.02 5.17
C ARG A 66 0.10 30.95 6.41
N GLY A 67 -1.20 30.68 6.18
CA GLY A 67 -2.13 30.36 7.26
C GLY A 67 -2.09 28.88 7.64
N PRO A 68 -2.41 28.51 8.90
CA PRO A 68 -2.44 27.13 9.33
C PRO A 68 -3.58 26.36 8.63
N SER A 69 -3.27 25.15 8.16
CA SER A 69 -4.27 24.20 7.69
C SER A 69 -4.80 23.31 8.82
N MET A 70 -5.82 22.50 8.50
CA MET A 70 -6.29 21.47 9.43
C MET A 70 -5.20 20.46 9.79
N TRP A 71 -4.28 20.15 8.88
CA TRP A 71 -3.19 19.20 9.12
C TRP A 71 -2.13 19.76 10.07
N ASP A 72 -1.81 21.05 9.98
CA ASP A 72 -0.92 21.73 10.96
C ASP A 72 -1.52 21.61 12.36
N THR A 73 -2.83 21.89 12.48
CA THR A 73 -3.54 21.80 13.76
C THR A 73 -3.61 20.36 14.27
N PHE A 74 -3.94 19.40 13.39
CA PHE A 74 -4.11 18.00 13.76
C PHE A 74 -2.82 17.36 14.26
N THR A 75 -1.71 17.55 13.53
CA THR A 75 -0.40 16.99 13.86
C THR A 75 0.16 17.57 15.16
N LYS A 76 -0.04 18.88 15.40
CA LYS A 76 0.34 19.54 16.66
C LYS A 76 -0.56 19.14 17.84
N LYS A 77 -1.88 18.97 17.61
CA LYS A 77 -2.85 18.63 18.67
C LYS A 77 -2.85 17.15 19.06
N TYR A 78 -2.58 16.25 18.12
CA TYR A 78 -2.59 14.79 18.32
C TYR A 78 -1.32 14.12 17.80
N PRO A 79 -0.13 14.52 18.27
CA PRO A 79 1.14 14.08 17.70
C PRO A 79 1.31 12.55 17.73
N GLN A 80 0.79 11.87 18.75
CA GLN A 80 0.80 10.41 18.85
C GLN A 80 0.09 9.70 17.69
N ARG A 81 -0.84 10.37 16.98
CA ARG A 81 -1.52 9.80 15.81
C ARG A 81 -0.68 9.86 14.53
N CYS A 82 0.42 10.62 14.54
CA CYS A 82 1.35 10.80 13.44
C CYS A 82 2.78 10.43 13.83
N GLN A 83 2.97 9.56 14.83
CA GLN A 83 4.30 9.18 15.36
C GLN A 83 5.15 10.39 15.77
N TYR A 84 4.51 11.44 16.28
CA TYR A 84 5.14 12.71 16.63
C TYR A 84 5.79 13.45 15.46
N HIS A 85 5.50 13.08 14.22
CA HIS A 85 5.91 13.81 13.02
C HIS A 85 4.88 14.90 12.66
N ASN A 86 5.36 15.96 12.03
CA ASN A 86 4.56 17.05 11.47
C ASN A 86 5.20 17.51 10.14
N ALA A 87 4.68 18.57 9.54
CA ALA A 87 5.20 19.14 8.30
C ALA A 87 5.82 20.52 8.50
N ASP A 88 6.34 20.84 9.69
CA ASP A 88 6.96 22.15 9.94
C ASP A 88 8.10 22.41 8.94
N VAL A 89 8.84 21.35 8.57
CA VAL A 89 9.90 21.35 7.53
C VAL A 89 9.58 20.41 6.36
N ALA A 90 8.94 19.25 6.60
CA ALA A 90 8.72 18.22 5.59
C ALA A 90 10.03 17.80 4.85
N VAL A 91 10.06 17.81 3.51
CA VAL A 91 11.30 17.66 2.72
C VAL A 91 11.87 19.00 2.23
N ASP A 92 11.31 20.11 2.75
CA ASP A 92 11.76 21.47 2.51
C ASP A 92 11.63 21.96 1.05
N PHE A 93 10.61 21.50 0.34
CA PHE A 93 10.35 21.91 -1.04
C PHE A 93 10.15 23.43 -1.14
N TYR A 94 9.60 24.10 -0.12
CA TYR A 94 9.40 25.55 -0.13
C TYR A 94 10.69 26.32 -0.43
N HIS A 95 11.81 25.92 0.18
CA HIS A 95 13.11 26.53 -0.06
C HIS A 95 13.86 25.90 -1.24
N ARG A 96 13.65 24.60 -1.47
CA ARG A 96 14.47 23.76 -2.37
C ARG A 96 13.81 23.46 -3.71
N TYR A 97 12.66 24.08 -4.01
CA TYR A 97 11.89 23.81 -5.24
C TYR A 97 12.73 23.89 -6.53
N LYS A 98 13.77 24.72 -6.58
CA LYS A 98 14.68 24.83 -7.74
C LYS A 98 15.48 23.54 -7.97
N GLU A 99 15.92 22.90 -6.90
CA GLU A 99 16.62 21.62 -6.96
C GLU A 99 15.66 20.51 -7.39
N ASP A 100 14.43 20.51 -6.85
CA ASP A 100 13.44 19.51 -7.19
C ASP A 100 12.95 19.64 -8.65
N ILE A 101 12.79 20.86 -9.17
CA ILE A 101 12.53 21.11 -10.61
C ILE A 101 13.69 20.60 -11.46
N LYS A 102 14.93 20.78 -11.00
CA LYS A 102 16.11 20.27 -11.72
C LYS A 102 16.10 18.73 -11.74
N LEU A 103 15.80 18.07 -10.63
CA LEU A 103 15.65 16.61 -10.58
C LEU A 103 14.57 16.13 -11.56
N MET A 104 13.42 16.81 -11.60
CA MET A 104 12.33 16.48 -12.53
C MET A 104 12.72 16.63 -14.01
N LYS A 105 13.64 17.54 -14.33
CA LYS A 105 14.19 17.70 -15.68
C LYS A 105 15.12 16.55 -16.06
N ASP A 106 15.85 16.01 -15.08
CA ASP A 106 16.88 14.98 -15.28
C ASP A 106 16.30 13.53 -15.23
N LEU A 107 15.00 13.37 -14.94
CA LEU A 107 14.25 12.10 -14.98
C LEU A 107 14.01 11.56 -16.40
#